data_AF-A0A536PVB0-F1
#
_entry.id   AF-A0A536PVB0-F1
#
_cell.length_a   1.000
_cell.length_b   1.000
_cell.length_c   1.000
_cell.angle_alpha   90.00
_cell.angle_beta   90.00
_cell.angle_gamma   90.00
#
_symmetry.space_group_name_H-M   'P 1'
#
loop_
_entity.id
_entity.type
_entity.pdbx_description
1 polymer ?
#
loop_
_entity_poly.entity_id
_entity_poly.type
_entity_poly.pdbx_seq_one_letter_code
_entity_poly.pdbx_strand_id
1 'polypeptide(L)'
;MPRKSLLWVLIVLQWLHILAGIFWFGSAMTAHVIVFPAFRMFPPETRRGIIEAFAARYGRLVAVVAGATILLGILRGLTGGVLNMLTSPYGVTWMAAIVLAVGIAAFEGARLSPVVGKLIAAGGPELIDALDQRLAGYGKIELGGFLVLFSLMIAMRFGY
;
A
#
# COMPACT_ATOMS: atom_id res chain seq x y z
N MET A 1 25.19 -20.52 -7.68
CA MET A 1 25.35 -19.25 -8.42
C MET A 1 26.63 -18.56 -7.91
N PRO A 2 27.47 -17.95 -8.76
CA PRO A 2 28.67 -17.23 -8.30
C PRO A 2 28.30 -16.14 -7.28
N ARG A 3 29.12 -15.93 -6.24
CA ARG A 3 28.86 -14.95 -5.17
C ARG A 3 28.59 -13.54 -5.71
N LYS A 4 29.30 -13.15 -6.78
CA LYS A 4 29.11 -11.86 -7.46
C LYS A 4 27.72 -11.76 -8.13
N SER A 5 27.29 -12.81 -8.82
CA SER A 5 25.97 -12.84 -9.47
C SER A 5 24.83 -12.78 -8.45
N LEU A 6 24.96 -13.50 -7.33
CA LEU A 6 23.97 -13.46 -6.24
C LEU A 6 23.85 -12.05 -5.65
N LEU A 7 24.97 -11.37 -5.43
CA LEU A 7 24.98 -9.98 -4.94
C LEU A 7 24.21 -9.05 -5.89
N TRP A 8 24.45 -9.14 -7.20
CA TRP A 8 23.75 -8.32 -8.18
C TRP A 8 22.24 -8.59 -8.21
N VAL A 9 21.82 -9.87 -8.10
CA VAL A 9 20.41 -10.23 -8.01
C VAL A 9 19.76 -9.57 -6.78
N LEU A 10 20.42 -9.64 -5.61
CA LEU A 10 19.91 -9.02 -4.39
C LEU A 10 19.81 -7.49 -4.52
N ILE A 11 20.79 -6.84 -5.15
CA ILE A 11 20.77 -5.40 -5.41
C ILE A 11 19.58 -5.03 -6.30
N VAL A 12 19.37 -5.77 -7.40
CA VAL A 12 18.25 -5.52 -8.31
C VAL A 12 16.91 -5.71 -7.61
N LEU A 13 16.73 -6.84 -6.91
CA LEU A 13 15.51 -7.11 -6.14
C LEU A 13 15.24 -6.03 -5.09
N GLN A 14 16.29 -5.57 -4.40
CA GLN A 14 16.20 -4.52 -3.39
C GLN A 14 15.74 -3.19 -4.01
N TRP A 15 16.33 -2.78 -5.13
CA TRP A 15 15.95 -1.54 -5.80
C TRP A 15 14.54 -1.60 -6.37
N LEU A 16 14.17 -2.68 -7.05
CA LEU A 16 12.82 -2.86 -7.57
C LEU A 16 11.78 -2.84 -6.45
N HIS A 17 12.05 -3.53 -5.34
CA HIS A 17 11.16 -3.54 -4.18
C HIS A 17 11.00 -2.14 -3.57
N ILE A 18 12.10 -1.39 -3.40
CA ILE A 18 12.05 -0.02 -2.86
C ILE A 18 11.27 0.90 -3.78
N LEU A 19 11.51 0.86 -5.10
CA LEU A 19 10.82 1.73 -6.05
C LEU A 19 9.31 1.42 -6.08
N ALA A 20 8.94 0.15 -6.07
CA ALA A 20 7.53 -0.25 -5.97
C ALA A 20 6.92 0.20 -4.64
N GLY A 21 7.61 0.01 -3.52
CA GLY A 21 7.15 0.43 -2.19
C GLY A 21 6.99 1.93 -2.05
N ILE A 22 7.92 2.72 -2.59
CA ILE A 22 7.83 4.19 -2.66
C ILE A 22 6.59 4.59 -3.42
N PHE A 23 6.33 3.97 -4.58
CA PHE A 23 5.15 4.31 -5.36
C PHE A 23 3.87 3.92 -4.60
N TRP A 24 3.76 2.70 -4.07
CA TRP A 24 2.55 2.25 -3.36
C TRP A 24 2.23 3.11 -2.15
N PHE A 25 3.19 3.29 -1.23
CA PHE A 25 2.98 4.09 -0.04
C PHE A 25 2.87 5.59 -0.35
N GLY A 26 3.76 6.10 -1.21
CA GLY A 26 3.76 7.51 -1.59
C GLY A 26 2.47 7.93 -2.28
N SER A 27 1.91 7.07 -3.14
CA SER A 27 0.62 7.32 -3.78
C SER A 27 -0.53 7.28 -2.78
N ALA A 28 -0.55 6.31 -1.86
CA ALA A 28 -1.57 6.22 -0.81
C ALA A 28 -1.55 7.45 0.13
N MET A 29 -0.35 7.86 0.56
CA MET A 29 -0.16 9.07 1.35
C MET A 29 -0.64 10.31 0.59
N THR A 30 -0.25 10.47 -0.67
CA THR A 30 -0.69 11.60 -1.50
C THR A 30 -2.21 11.59 -1.68
N ALA A 31 -2.79 10.43 -1.94
CA ALA A 31 -4.23 10.26 -2.12
C ALA A 31 -5.01 10.69 -0.87
N HIS A 32 -4.61 10.20 0.31
CA HIS A 32 -5.34 10.40 1.55
C HIS A 32 -5.07 11.74 2.24
N VAL A 33 -3.85 12.27 2.12
CA VAL A 33 -3.44 13.51 2.80
C VAL A 33 -3.72 14.76 1.96
N ILE A 34 -3.63 14.65 0.63
CA ILE A 34 -3.71 15.81 -0.27
C ILE A 34 -4.93 15.71 -1.17
N VAL A 35 -5.01 14.64 -1.97
CA VAL A 35 -5.96 14.55 -3.11
C VAL A 35 -7.40 14.47 -2.64
N PHE A 36 -7.76 13.50 -1.81
CA PHE A 36 -9.14 13.36 -1.32
C PHE A 36 -9.60 14.56 -0.49
N PRO A 37 -8.78 15.13 0.44
CA PRO A 37 -9.11 16.40 1.09
C PRO A 37 -9.34 17.54 0.10
N ALA A 38 -8.52 17.66 -0.94
CA ALA A 38 -8.73 18.70 -1.95
C ALA A 38 -10.05 18.52 -2.71
N PHE A 39 -10.45 17.28 -2.99
CA PHE A 39 -11.72 16.99 -3.67
C PHE A 39 -12.94 17.42 -2.85
N ARG A 40 -12.83 17.49 -1.52
CA ARG A 40 -13.92 17.94 -0.63
C ARG A 40 -14.29 19.40 -0.81
N MET A 41 -13.41 20.20 -1.42
CA MET A 41 -13.68 21.60 -1.71
C MET A 41 -14.71 21.78 -2.85
N PHE A 42 -15.01 20.72 -3.61
CA PHE A 42 -16.00 20.77 -4.69
C PHE A 42 -17.40 20.36 -4.20
N PRO A 43 -18.46 20.86 -4.87
CA PRO A 43 -19.83 20.38 -4.65
C PRO A 43 -19.93 18.84 -4.82
N PRO A 44 -20.83 18.15 -4.09
CA PRO A 44 -20.91 16.69 -4.09
C PRO A 44 -20.96 16.03 -5.47
N GLU A 45 -21.76 16.59 -6.39
CA GLU A 45 -21.90 16.04 -7.75
C GLU A 45 -20.62 16.16 -8.57
N THR A 46 -19.91 17.30 -8.47
CA THR A 46 -18.61 17.50 -9.12
C THR A 46 -17.55 16.59 -8.50
N ARG A 47 -17.56 16.45 -7.17
CA ARG A 47 -16.65 15.57 -6.43
C ARG A 47 -16.77 14.12 -6.86
N ARG A 48 -18.00 13.61 -7.05
CA ARG A 48 -18.28 12.25 -7.51
C ARG A 48 -17.60 11.95 -8.84
N GLY A 49 -17.77 12.81 -9.84
CA GLY A 49 -17.15 12.64 -11.16
C GLY A 49 -15.62 12.69 -11.12
N ILE A 50 -15.04 13.56 -10.28
CA ILE A 50 -13.58 13.63 -10.10
C ILE A 50 -13.05 12.34 -9.46
N ILE A 51 -13.70 11.84 -8.41
CA ILE A 51 -13.30 10.60 -7.73
C ILE A 51 -13.41 9.41 -8.68
N GLU A 52 -14.45 9.33 -9.49
CA GLU A 52 -14.60 8.27 -10.50
C GLU A 52 -13.43 8.26 -11.49
N ALA A 53 -13.13 9.41 -12.09
CA ALA A 53 -12.04 9.54 -13.06
C ALA A 53 -10.67 9.21 -12.43
N PHE A 54 -10.44 9.66 -11.20
CA PHE A 54 -9.22 9.35 -10.46
C PHE A 54 -9.11 7.85 -10.13
N ALA A 55 -10.14 7.26 -9.54
CA ALA A 55 -10.14 5.88 -9.07
C ALA A 55 -9.96 4.87 -10.21
N ALA A 56 -10.53 5.14 -11.40
CA ALA A 56 -10.44 4.27 -12.56
C ALA A 56 -8.98 4.01 -13.02
N ARG A 57 -8.09 4.98 -12.79
CA ARG A 57 -6.65 4.87 -13.12
C ARG A 57 -5.81 4.54 -11.90
N TYR A 58 -6.06 5.24 -10.79
CA TYR A 58 -5.32 5.07 -9.54
C TYR A 58 -5.43 3.64 -9.01
N GLY A 59 -6.66 3.10 -8.89
CA GLY A 59 -6.87 1.78 -8.27
C GLY A 59 -6.17 0.64 -9.02
N ARG A 60 -6.16 0.66 -10.35
CA ARG A 60 -5.45 -0.33 -11.16
C ARG A 60 -3.93 -0.25 -10.97
N LEU A 61 -3.37 0.96 -10.99
CA LEU A 61 -1.93 1.15 -10.83
C LEU A 61 -1.48 0.74 -9.42
N VAL A 62 -2.20 1.17 -8.39
CA VAL A 62 -1.87 0.87 -7.00
C VAL A 62 -1.97 -0.63 -6.72
N ALA A 63 -3.00 -1.33 -7.20
CA ALA A 63 -3.10 -2.78 -7.04
C ALA A 63 -1.92 -3.53 -7.67
N VAL A 64 -1.50 -3.15 -8.88
CA VAL A 64 -0.33 -3.75 -9.54
C VAL A 64 0.95 -3.49 -8.76
N VAL A 65 1.16 -2.25 -8.30
CA VAL A 65 2.39 -1.88 -7.59
C VAL A 65 2.42 -2.46 -6.18
N ALA A 66 1.28 -2.57 -5.49
CA ALA A 66 1.15 -3.25 -4.21
C ALA A 66 1.57 -4.73 -4.35
N GLY A 67 1.00 -5.42 -5.35
CA GLY A 67 1.35 -6.81 -5.67
C GLY A 67 2.85 -6.96 -5.98
N ALA A 68 3.41 -6.07 -6.81
CA ALA A 68 4.83 -6.07 -7.14
C ALA A 68 5.70 -5.84 -5.88
N THR A 69 5.33 -4.90 -5.02
CA THR A 69 6.07 -4.61 -3.78
C THR A 69 6.13 -5.84 -2.88
N ILE A 70 4.99 -6.48 -2.63
CA ILE A 70 4.89 -7.68 -1.79
C ILE A 70 5.69 -8.82 -2.40
N LEU A 71 5.50 -9.10 -3.69
CA LEU A 71 6.19 -10.18 -4.39
C LEU A 71 7.71 -10.00 -4.37
N LEU A 72 8.19 -8.80 -4.69
CA LEU A 72 9.62 -8.48 -4.67
C LEU A 72 10.21 -8.57 -3.26
N GLY A 73 9.45 -8.18 -2.22
CA GLY A 73 9.86 -8.32 -0.83
C GLY A 73 10.01 -9.78 -0.39
N ILE A 74 9.10 -10.65 -0.84
CA ILE A 74 9.17 -12.10 -0.64
C ILE A 74 10.39 -12.67 -1.38
N LEU A 75 10.52 -12.41 -2.68
CA LEU A 75 11.63 -12.92 -3.51
C LEU A 75 12.98 -12.48 -2.97
N ARG A 76 13.10 -11.22 -2.51
CA ARG A 76 14.30 -10.70 -1.87
C ARG A 76 14.63 -11.46 -0.59
N GLY A 77 13.64 -11.68 0.28
CA GLY A 77 13.83 -12.42 1.54
C GLY A 77 14.26 -13.86 1.31
N LEU A 78 13.60 -14.56 0.38
CA LEU A 78 13.92 -15.94 0.02
C LEU A 78 15.33 -16.05 -0.58
N THR A 79 15.67 -15.17 -1.52
CA THR A 79 17.01 -15.13 -2.14
C THR A 79 18.10 -14.78 -1.12
N GLY A 80 17.76 -13.96 -0.12
CA GLY A 80 18.63 -13.59 1.00
C GLY A 80 18.76 -14.67 2.08
N GLY A 81 18.05 -15.80 1.96
CA GLY A 81 18.19 -16.93 2.87
C GLY A 81 17.40 -16.82 4.18
N VAL A 82 16.32 -16.02 4.21
CA VAL A 82 15.50 -15.81 5.43
C VAL A 82 14.96 -17.11 6.04
N LEU A 83 14.75 -18.15 5.23
CA LEU A 83 14.26 -19.46 5.68
C LEU A 83 15.18 -20.12 6.72
N ASN A 84 16.48 -19.81 6.72
CA ASN A 84 17.43 -20.32 7.69
C ASN A 84 17.40 -19.55 9.02
N MET A 85 16.59 -18.49 9.12
CA MET A 85 16.63 -17.52 10.22
C MET A 85 15.23 -17.10 10.67
N LEU A 86 14.20 -17.92 10.43
CA LEU A 86 12.79 -17.54 10.69
C LEU A 86 12.50 -17.19 12.15
N THR A 87 13.22 -17.79 13.09
CA THR A 87 13.08 -17.51 14.53
C THR A 87 13.97 -16.36 15.01
N SER A 88 14.87 -15.85 14.17
CA SER A 88 15.63 -14.64 14.49
C SER A 88 14.71 -13.42 14.43
N PRO A 89 15.07 -12.30 15.08
CA PRO A 89 14.19 -11.14 15.05
C PRO A 89 14.10 -10.51 13.65
N TYR A 90 15.13 -10.67 12.80
CA TYR A 90 15.04 -10.40 11.35
C TYR A 90 13.95 -11.25 10.67
N GLY A 91 13.95 -12.57 10.86
CA GLY A 91 12.99 -13.48 10.25
C GLY A 91 11.56 -13.23 10.69
N VAL A 92 11.36 -13.01 12.00
CA VAL A 92 10.05 -12.65 12.58
C VAL A 92 9.55 -11.32 12.02
N THR A 93 10.42 -10.31 11.94
CA THR A 93 10.06 -8.98 11.41
C THR A 93 9.72 -9.06 9.92
N TRP A 94 10.45 -9.85 9.14
CA TRP A 94 10.15 -10.10 7.73
C TRP A 94 8.79 -10.77 7.54
N MET A 95 8.47 -11.80 8.33
CA MET A 95 7.16 -12.46 8.32
C MET A 95 6.04 -11.49 8.70
N ALA A 96 6.20 -10.75 9.80
CA ALA A 96 5.24 -9.77 10.27
C ALA A 96 4.96 -8.70 9.20
N ALA A 97 6.01 -8.24 8.53
CA ALA A 97 5.88 -7.28 7.45
C ALA A 97 5.11 -7.83 6.24
N ILE A 98 5.33 -9.09 5.84
CA ILE A 98 4.56 -9.69 4.75
C ILE A 98 3.10 -9.82 5.12
N VAL A 99 2.80 -10.32 6.32
CA VAL A 99 1.42 -10.45 6.82
C VAL A 99 0.74 -9.09 6.84
N LEU A 100 1.42 -8.06 7.33
CA LEU A 100 0.89 -6.72 7.38
C LEU A 100 0.69 -6.11 5.99
N ALA A 101 1.66 -6.26 5.07
CA ALA A 101 1.54 -5.75 3.71
C ALA A 101 0.37 -6.41 2.96
N VAL A 102 0.22 -7.73 3.07
CA VAL A 102 -0.94 -8.44 2.53
C VAL A 102 -2.23 -7.97 3.19
N GLY A 103 -2.22 -7.76 4.51
CA GLY A 103 -3.35 -7.23 5.26
C GLY A 103 -3.80 -5.84 4.78
N ILE A 104 -2.85 -4.94 4.50
CA ILE A 104 -3.11 -3.61 3.95
C ILE A 104 -3.74 -3.72 2.56
N ALA A 105 -3.11 -4.49 1.65
CA ALA A 105 -3.65 -4.67 0.29
C ALA A 105 -5.05 -5.33 0.30
N ALA A 106 -5.27 -6.30 1.19
CA ALA A 106 -6.58 -6.92 1.36
C ALA A 106 -7.60 -5.95 1.96
N PHE A 107 -7.22 -5.10 2.91
CA PHE A 107 -8.08 -4.06 3.46
C PHE A 107 -8.46 -3.02 2.39
N GLU A 108 -7.50 -2.58 1.57
CA GLU A 108 -7.74 -1.68 0.44
C GLU A 108 -8.75 -2.28 -0.55
N GLY A 109 -8.56 -3.54 -0.95
CA GLY A 109 -9.45 -4.23 -1.88
C GLY A 109 -10.84 -4.54 -1.30
N ALA A 110 -10.92 -4.97 -0.03
CA ALA A 110 -12.16 -5.46 0.57
C ALA A 110 -12.99 -4.39 1.28
N ARG A 111 -12.39 -3.28 1.73
CA ARG A 111 -13.05 -2.25 2.53
C ARG A 111 -13.00 -0.87 1.89
N LEU A 112 -11.85 -0.44 1.38
CA LEU A 112 -11.69 0.89 0.82
C LEU A 112 -12.30 1.00 -0.58
N SER A 113 -11.90 0.11 -1.49
CA SER A 113 -12.35 0.09 -2.89
C SER A 113 -13.88 0.00 -3.02
N PRO A 114 -14.60 -0.84 -2.24
CA PRO A 114 -16.07 -0.88 -2.31
C PRO A 114 -16.75 0.40 -1.84
N VAL A 115 -16.15 1.16 -0.91
CA VAL A 115 -16.69 2.46 -0.49
C VAL A 115 -16.56 3.48 -1.62
N VAL A 116 -15.44 3.47 -2.34
CA VAL A 116 -15.26 4.30 -3.55
C VAL A 116 -16.32 3.95 -4.61
N GLY A 117 -16.55 2.65 -4.87
CA GLY A 117 -17.59 2.21 -5.81
C GLY A 117 -18.99 2.66 -5.40
N LYS A 118 -19.33 2.58 -4.10
CA LYS A 118 -20.61 3.08 -3.58
C LYS A 118 -20.73 4.60 -3.69
N LEU A 119 -19.64 5.35 -3.51
CA LEU A 119 -19.62 6.81 -3.63
C LEU A 119 -19.92 7.21 -5.08
N ILE A 120 -19.29 6.53 -6.04
CA ILE A 120 -19.50 6.76 -7.47
C ILE A 120 -20.96 6.47 -7.88
N ALA A 121 -21.58 5.46 -7.27
CA ALA A 121 -22.96 5.07 -7.51
C ALA A 121 -24.01 5.82 -6.65
N ALA A 122 -23.59 6.73 -5.77
CA ALA A 122 -24.51 7.42 -4.86
C ALA A 122 -25.41 8.40 -5.62
N GLY A 123 -26.71 8.38 -5.31
CA GLY A 123 -27.73 9.22 -5.96
C GLY A 123 -28.12 10.49 -5.20
N GLY A 124 -27.36 10.90 -4.17
CA GLY A 124 -27.68 12.10 -3.41
C GLY A 124 -26.55 12.58 -2.49
N PRO A 125 -26.54 13.87 -2.13
CA PRO A 125 -25.44 14.53 -1.44
C PRO A 125 -25.16 13.97 -0.03
N GLU A 126 -26.20 13.64 0.74
CA GLU A 126 -26.05 13.07 2.09
C GLU A 126 -25.28 11.75 2.08
N LEU A 127 -25.58 10.88 1.11
CA LEU A 127 -24.90 9.60 0.96
C LEU A 127 -23.45 9.78 0.46
N ILE A 128 -23.22 10.74 -0.44
CA ILE A 128 -21.87 11.08 -0.93
C ILE A 128 -20.99 11.52 0.25
N ASP A 129 -21.48 12.43 1.10
CA ASP A 129 -20.72 12.95 2.23
C ASP A 129 -20.47 11.86 3.29
N ALA A 130 -21.46 11.01 3.60
CA ALA A 130 -21.30 9.90 4.54
C ALA A 130 -20.24 8.88 4.07
N LEU A 131 -20.23 8.54 2.77
CA LEU A 131 -19.26 7.62 2.18
C LEU A 131 -17.86 8.24 2.11
N ASP A 132 -17.76 9.54 1.83
CA ASP A 132 -16.49 10.26 1.81
C ASP A 132 -15.87 10.37 3.22
N GLN A 133 -16.66 10.61 4.26
CA GLN A 133 -16.18 10.56 5.64
C GLN A 133 -15.67 9.15 6.02
N ARG A 134 -16.38 8.11 5.57
CA ARG A 134 -15.93 6.72 5.78
C ARG A 134 -14.64 6.42 5.04
N LEU A 135 -14.49 6.92 3.80
CA LEU A 135 -13.26 6.81 3.02
C LEU A 135 -12.09 7.50 3.73
N ALA A 136 -12.32 8.67 4.33
CA ALA A 136 -11.32 9.36 5.15
C ALA A 136 -10.88 8.52 6.37
N GLY A 137 -11.84 7.91 7.07
CA GLY A 137 -11.58 7.00 8.19
C GLY A 137 -10.72 5.80 7.77
N TYR A 138 -11.06 5.16 6.66
CA TYR A 138 -10.28 4.04 6.11
C TYR A 138 -8.90 4.45 5.63
N GLY A 139 -8.76 5.63 5.03
CA GLY A 139 -7.45 6.17 4.68
C GLY A 139 -6.53 6.32 5.90
N LYS A 140 -7.05 6.78 7.05
CA LYS A 140 -6.25 6.86 8.29
C LYS A 140 -5.79 5.48 8.77
N ILE A 141 -6.65 4.46 8.68
CA ILE A 141 -6.30 3.08 9.05
C ILE A 141 -5.20 2.55 8.13
N GLU A 142 -5.35 2.75 6.81
CA GLU A 142 -4.36 2.33 5.82
C GLU A 142 -3.00 3.01 6.06
N LEU A 143 -2.98 4.33 6.26
CA LEU A 143 -1.77 5.08 6.57
C LEU A 143 -1.11 4.64 7.89
N GLY A 144 -1.91 4.30 8.90
CA GLY A 144 -1.42 3.70 10.15
C GLY A 144 -0.76 2.34 9.90
N GLY A 145 -1.38 1.50 9.07
CA GLY A 145 -0.81 0.22 8.63
C GLY A 145 0.52 0.41 7.92
N PHE A 146 0.61 1.35 6.97
CA PHE A 146 1.86 1.68 6.30
C PHE A 146 2.93 2.19 7.26
N LEU A 147 2.59 3.04 8.23
CA LEU A 147 3.55 3.53 9.22
C LEU A 147 4.18 2.38 10.01
N VAL A 148 3.37 1.42 10.43
CA VAL A 148 3.87 0.21 11.11
C VAL A 148 4.74 -0.60 10.15
N LEU A 149 4.29 -0.83 8.91
CA LEU A 149 5.06 -1.56 7.90
C LEU A 149 6.44 -0.94 7.64
N PHE A 150 6.51 0.39 7.48
CA PHE A 150 7.77 1.12 7.34
C PHE A 150 8.66 0.98 8.57
N SER A 151 8.08 1.03 9.76
CA SER A 151 8.82 0.83 11.01
C SER A 151 9.47 -0.57 11.06
N LEU A 152 8.75 -1.61 10.61
CA LEU A 152 9.31 -2.97 10.47
C LEU A 152 10.45 -3.02 9.44
N MET A 153 10.31 -2.32 8.30
CA MET A 153 11.38 -2.24 7.29
C MET A 153 12.64 -1.59 7.84
N ILE A 154 12.48 -0.50 8.59
CA ILE A 154 13.58 0.23 9.22
C ILE A 154 14.23 -0.64 10.29
N ALA A 155 13.44 -1.31 11.14
CA ALA A 155 13.96 -2.21 12.17
C ALA A 155 14.84 -3.32 11.60
N MET A 156 14.44 -3.94 10.48
CA MET A 156 15.25 -4.96 9.81
C MET A 156 16.61 -4.46 9.32
N ARG A 157 16.77 -3.17 9.04
CA ARG A 157 18.08 -2.60 8.66
C ARG A 157 19.05 -2.58 9.84
N PHE A 158 18.54 -2.43 11.05
CA PHE A 158 19.36 -2.30 12.26
C PHE A 158 19.67 -3.65 12.91
N GLY A 159 19.14 -4.75 12.39
CA GLY A 159 19.60 -6.10 12.72
C GLY A 159 19.37 -6.51 14.17
N TYR A 160 18.34 -5.97 14.82
CA TYR A 160 17.85 -6.51 16.09
C TYR A 160 17.42 -7.97 15.91
#